data_AF-A0A4Y6UJL5-F1
#
_entry.id   AF-A0A4Y6UJL5-F1
#
_cell.length_a   1.000
_cell.length_b   1.000
_cell.length_c   1.000
_cell.angle_alpha   90.00
_cell.angle_beta   90.00
_cell.angle_gamma   90.00
#
_symmetry.space_group_name_H-M   'P 1'
#
loop_
_entity.id
_entity.type
_entity.pdbx_description
1 polymer ?
#
loop_
_entity_poly.entity_id
_entity_poly.type
_entity_poly.pdbx_seq_one_letter_code
_entity_poly.pdbx_strand_id
1 'polypeptide(L)'
;MTTSHSPSEKSTTSNPRTRRLEKTLERAFFATRWIVAPLYFGLSVGLVLVAFKFFQHLIRLVIKSIGLDFDDVFVGVLDLIDLVLLANLLLIVMFSGYENFVSRLDIRQHEDYPAWIGHITFGDIKIKLMASIVAMSAIHVLADFIRVDETSTRSLEWSVGIHLCFVVSGLLLAIMDRIMEGSMTGPKAENAENGDEIKGAHRYKPKGVNDEIKAQEEESAKEEHSE
;
A
#
# COMPACT_ATOMS: atom_id res chain seq x y z
N MET A 1 -34.59 36.81 -53.10
CA MET A 1 -33.12 36.67 -52.97
C MET A 1 -32.83 35.77 -51.79
N THR A 2 -32.44 34.54 -52.08
CA THR A 2 -32.11 33.47 -51.15
C THR A 2 -30.60 33.45 -50.91
N THR A 3 -30.13 33.33 -49.68
CA THR A 3 -28.89 32.59 -49.39
C THR A 3 -28.97 31.95 -48.00
N SER A 4 -29.06 30.63 -48.03
CA SER A 4 -28.99 29.70 -46.91
C SER A 4 -27.62 29.73 -46.25
N HIS A 5 -27.60 29.58 -44.93
CA HIS A 5 -26.44 29.12 -44.17
C HIS A 5 -26.03 27.71 -44.61
N SER A 6 -24.72 27.44 -44.63
CA SER A 6 -24.17 26.08 -44.54
C SER A 6 -22.80 26.15 -43.85
N PRO A 7 -22.61 25.57 -42.65
CA PRO A 7 -21.29 25.36 -42.09
C PRO A 7 -20.64 24.17 -42.81
N SER A 8 -19.42 24.37 -43.32
CA SER A 8 -18.61 23.31 -43.93
C SER A 8 -18.18 22.30 -42.88
N GLU A 9 -18.71 21.08 -42.97
CA GLU A 9 -18.23 19.89 -42.23
C GLU A 9 -16.76 19.64 -42.57
N LYS A 10 -15.87 19.80 -41.59
CA LYS A 10 -14.49 19.30 -41.68
C LYS A 10 -14.51 17.79 -41.45
N SER A 11 -14.53 17.02 -42.54
CA SER A 11 -14.21 15.60 -42.54
C SER A 11 -12.75 15.40 -42.09
N THR A 12 -12.54 14.89 -40.88
CA THR A 12 -11.23 14.46 -40.37
C THR A 12 -10.78 13.20 -41.13
N THR A 13 -9.93 13.37 -42.14
CA THR A 13 -9.28 12.26 -42.84
C THR A 13 -8.24 11.60 -41.94
N SER A 14 -8.60 10.51 -41.25
CA SER A 14 -7.66 9.69 -40.48
C SER A 14 -6.71 8.91 -41.43
N ASN A 15 -5.40 9.10 -41.27
CA ASN A 15 -4.35 8.55 -42.16
C ASN A 15 -4.19 7.02 -41.98
N PRO A 16 -4.22 6.19 -43.05
CA PRO A 16 -4.17 4.72 -42.95
C PRO A 16 -2.95 4.13 -42.22
N ARG A 17 -1.82 4.86 -42.13
CA ARG A 17 -0.65 4.42 -41.35
C ARG A 17 -0.88 4.48 -39.84
N THR A 18 -1.61 5.48 -39.36
CA THR A 18 -1.94 5.65 -37.92
C THR A 18 -2.80 4.47 -37.43
N ARG A 19 -3.74 4.02 -38.26
CA ARG A 19 -4.61 2.86 -37.97
C ARG A 19 -3.88 1.52 -37.81
N ARG A 20 -2.71 1.33 -38.45
CA ARG A 20 -1.90 0.11 -38.28
C ARG A 20 -1.05 0.15 -37.00
N LEU A 21 -0.52 1.31 -36.67
CA LEU A 21 0.20 1.53 -35.42
C LEU A 21 -0.75 1.38 -34.23
N GLU A 22 -1.93 1.99 -34.29
CA GLU A 22 -3.00 1.82 -33.28
C GLU A 22 -3.35 0.34 -33.06
N LYS A 23 -3.62 -0.40 -34.14
CA LYS A 23 -3.93 -1.85 -34.05
C LYS A 23 -2.77 -2.69 -33.51
N THR A 24 -1.52 -2.30 -33.79
CA THR A 24 -0.35 -3.02 -33.27
C THR A 24 -0.14 -2.71 -31.79
N LEU A 25 -0.39 -1.46 -31.38
CA LEU A 25 -0.27 -0.99 -30.01
C LEU A 25 -1.39 -1.58 -29.14
N GLU A 26 -2.62 -1.66 -29.67
CA GLU A 26 -3.74 -2.34 -29.04
C GLU A 26 -3.45 -3.84 -28.85
N ARG A 27 -2.92 -4.52 -29.88
CA ARG A 27 -2.56 -5.95 -29.80
C ARG A 27 -1.38 -6.21 -28.86
N ALA A 28 -0.42 -5.28 -28.79
CA ALA A 28 0.66 -5.32 -27.81
C ALA A 28 0.12 -5.14 -26.37
N PHE A 29 -0.85 -4.24 -26.18
CA PHE A 29 -1.49 -4.01 -24.88
C PHE A 29 -2.24 -5.26 -24.39
N PHE A 30 -2.97 -5.93 -25.29
CA PHE A 30 -3.62 -7.21 -24.99
C PHE A 30 -2.62 -8.35 -24.73
N ALA A 31 -1.46 -8.35 -25.40
CA ALA A 31 -0.42 -9.36 -25.20
C ALA A 31 0.27 -9.23 -23.83
N THR A 32 0.38 -8.03 -23.26
CA THR A 32 0.99 -7.82 -21.92
C THR A 32 0.29 -8.66 -20.84
N ARG A 33 -1.03 -8.87 -20.93
CA ARG A 33 -1.79 -9.69 -19.97
C ARG A 33 -1.35 -11.16 -19.94
N TRP A 34 -0.86 -11.70 -21.07
CA TRP A 34 -0.32 -13.06 -21.14
C TRP A 34 1.07 -13.19 -20.52
N ILE A 35 1.87 -12.12 -20.44
CA ILE A 35 3.19 -12.15 -19.79
C ILE A 35 3.06 -12.14 -18.26
N VAL A 36 2.01 -11.49 -17.76
CA VAL A 36 1.73 -11.35 -16.33
C VAL A 36 1.38 -12.69 -15.67
N ALA A 37 0.65 -13.58 -16.36
CA ALA A 37 0.25 -14.88 -15.81
C ALA A 37 1.44 -15.84 -15.50
N PRO A 38 2.41 -16.06 -16.42
CA PRO A 38 3.63 -16.82 -16.14
C PRO A 38 4.50 -16.20 -15.03
N LEU A 39 4.53 -14.85 -14.93
CA LEU A 39 5.27 -14.18 -13.86
C LEU A 39 4.68 -14.51 -12.48
N TYR A 40 3.36 -14.44 -12.30
CA TYR A 40 2.73 -14.82 -11.03
C TYR A 40 2.86 -16.31 -10.73
N PHE A 41 2.80 -17.16 -11.76
CA PHE A 41 3.10 -18.58 -11.59
C PHE A 41 4.54 -18.79 -11.10
N GLY A 42 5.51 -18.11 -11.71
CA GLY A 42 6.91 -18.12 -11.26
C GLY A 42 7.08 -17.64 -9.83
N LEU A 43 6.41 -16.55 -9.43
CA LEU A 43 6.43 -16.05 -8.04
C LEU A 43 5.82 -17.07 -7.07
N SER A 44 4.73 -17.74 -7.46
CA SER A 44 4.09 -18.78 -6.64
C SER A 44 5.02 -19.98 -6.44
N VAL A 45 5.69 -20.44 -7.51
CA VAL A 45 6.70 -21.50 -7.44
C VAL A 45 7.88 -21.04 -6.57
N GLY A 46 8.33 -19.80 -6.73
CA GLY A 46 9.39 -19.21 -5.90
C GLY A 46 9.03 -19.22 -4.42
N LEU A 47 7.80 -18.85 -4.06
CA LEU A 47 7.32 -18.89 -2.67
C LEU A 47 7.34 -20.32 -2.11
N VAL A 48 6.92 -21.32 -2.89
CA VAL A 48 7.00 -22.74 -2.50
C VAL A 48 8.46 -23.18 -2.31
N LEU A 49 9.37 -22.74 -3.18
CA LEU A 49 10.80 -23.04 -3.04
C LEU A 49 11.40 -22.43 -1.78
N VAL A 50 11.04 -21.19 -1.44
CA VAL A 50 11.47 -20.54 -0.20
C VAL A 50 10.94 -21.30 1.02
N ALA A 51 9.67 -21.68 1.02
CA ALA A 51 9.08 -22.49 2.10
C ALA A 51 9.80 -23.83 2.25
N PHE A 52 10.10 -24.52 1.15
CA PHE A 52 10.86 -25.75 1.17
C PHE A 52 12.28 -25.56 1.73
N LYS A 53 12.97 -24.49 1.31
CA LYS A 53 14.29 -24.12 1.83
C LYS A 53 14.26 -23.82 3.33
N PHE A 54 13.23 -23.13 3.81
CA PHE A 54 13.03 -22.88 5.23
C PHE A 54 13.00 -24.19 6.03
N PHE A 55 12.19 -25.17 5.61
CA PHE A 55 12.16 -26.46 6.29
C PHE A 55 13.50 -27.21 6.20
N GLN A 56 14.21 -27.14 5.08
CA GLN A 56 15.55 -27.74 4.97
C GLN A 56 16.54 -27.12 5.95
N HIS A 57 16.56 -25.79 6.08
CA HIS A 57 17.43 -25.08 7.02
C HIS A 57 17.04 -25.39 8.46
N LEU A 58 15.74 -25.42 8.76
CA LEU A 58 15.22 -25.72 10.09
C LEU A 58 15.62 -27.12 10.54
N ILE A 59 15.37 -28.13 9.71
CA ILE A 59 15.71 -29.52 10.01
C ILE A 59 17.22 -29.66 10.19
N ARG A 60 18.02 -29.03 9.32
CA ARG A 60 19.48 -29.05 9.44
C ARG A 60 19.96 -28.42 10.75
N LEU A 61 19.38 -27.29 11.13
CA LEU A 61 19.72 -26.58 12.36
C LEU A 61 19.37 -27.43 13.58
N VAL A 62 18.18 -28.01 13.64
CA VAL A 62 17.73 -28.86 14.75
C VAL A 62 18.59 -30.12 14.90
N ILE A 63 18.95 -30.78 13.79
CA ILE A 63 19.79 -31.99 13.85
C ILE A 63 21.22 -31.66 14.30
N LYS A 64 21.76 -30.52 13.84
CA LYS A 64 23.14 -30.13 14.17
C LYS A 64 23.28 -29.39 15.50
N SER A 65 22.21 -28.83 16.06
CA SER A 65 22.28 -27.95 17.24
C SER A 65 22.86 -28.62 18.48
N ILE A 66 22.86 -29.95 18.55
CA ILE A 66 23.42 -30.71 19.68
C ILE A 66 24.96 -30.66 19.69
N GLY A 67 25.61 -30.36 18.56
CA GLY A 67 27.07 -30.35 18.42
C GLY A 67 27.66 -29.08 17.81
N LEU A 68 26.87 -28.01 17.68
CA LEU A 68 27.33 -26.71 17.18
C LEU A 68 27.62 -25.75 18.34
N ASP A 69 28.54 -24.82 18.10
CA ASP A 69 28.76 -23.70 19.01
C ASP A 69 27.60 -22.71 18.97
N PHE A 70 27.49 -21.87 20.01
CA PHE A 70 26.38 -20.94 20.17
C PHE A 70 26.24 -19.97 18.98
N ASP A 71 27.37 -19.52 18.43
CA ASP A 71 27.42 -18.57 17.31
C ASP A 71 26.83 -19.17 16.02
N ASP A 72 27.12 -20.44 15.76
CA ASP A 72 26.55 -21.19 14.63
C ASP A 72 25.04 -21.37 14.76
N VAL A 73 24.55 -21.61 15.98
CA VAL A 73 23.11 -21.71 16.24
C VAL A 73 22.44 -20.36 16.00
N PHE A 74 23.02 -19.27 16.49
CA PHE A 74 22.47 -17.93 16.29
C PHE A 74 22.40 -17.57 14.80
N VAL A 75 23.49 -17.80 14.07
CA VAL A 75 23.54 -17.62 12.61
C VAL A 75 22.46 -18.45 11.92
N GLY A 76 22.29 -19.72 12.31
CA GLY A 76 21.25 -20.57 11.73
C GLY A 76 19.84 -20.04 11.99
N VAL A 77 19.60 -19.39 13.13
CA VAL A 77 18.34 -18.70 13.42
C VAL A 77 18.18 -17.45 12.54
N LEU A 78 19.25 -16.66 12.33
CA LEU A 78 19.21 -15.51 11.42
C LEU A 78 18.88 -15.93 9.98
N ASP A 79 19.45 -17.03 9.48
CA ASP A 79 19.12 -17.59 8.17
C ASP A 79 17.62 -17.95 8.06
N LEU A 80 17.04 -18.51 9.13
CA LEU A 80 15.61 -18.84 9.17
C LEU A 80 14.73 -17.58 9.16
N ILE A 81 15.12 -16.56 9.93
CA ILE A 81 14.44 -15.26 9.93
C ILE A 81 14.49 -14.65 8.53
N ASP A 82 15.63 -14.70 7.87
CA ASP A 82 15.82 -14.16 6.53
C ASP A 82 14.91 -14.83 5.49
N LEU A 83 14.82 -16.16 5.50
CA LEU A 83 13.93 -16.92 4.61
C LEU A 83 12.45 -16.54 4.83
N VAL A 84 12.04 -16.27 6.08
CA VAL A 84 10.69 -15.79 6.38
C VAL A 84 10.48 -14.36 5.88
N LEU A 85 11.46 -13.47 6.06
CA LEU A 85 11.39 -12.10 5.53
C LEU A 85 11.33 -12.08 4.00
N LEU A 86 12.07 -12.96 3.33
CA LEU A 86 12.02 -13.14 1.88
C LEU A 86 10.63 -13.61 1.43
N ALA A 87 10.03 -14.58 2.13
CA ALA A 87 8.67 -15.04 1.84
C ALA A 87 7.64 -13.91 2.01
N ASN A 88 7.76 -13.11 3.07
CA ASN A 88 6.89 -11.96 3.31
C ASN A 88 7.06 -10.87 2.23
N LEU A 89 8.29 -10.60 1.79
CA LEU A 89 8.57 -9.70 0.68
C LEU A 89 7.91 -10.19 -0.62
N LEU A 90 8.07 -11.48 -0.94
CA LEU A 90 7.43 -12.10 -2.10
C LEU A 90 5.91 -11.96 -2.04
N LEU A 91 5.29 -12.19 -0.88
CA LEU A 91 3.84 -12.03 -0.69
C LEU A 91 3.39 -10.59 -0.94
N ILE A 92 4.08 -9.59 -0.39
CA ILE A 92 3.74 -8.17 -0.63
C ILE A 92 3.82 -7.84 -2.12
N VAL A 93 4.87 -8.29 -2.81
CA VAL A 93 5.04 -8.08 -4.26
C VAL A 93 3.95 -8.80 -5.06
N MET A 94 3.60 -10.02 -4.68
CA MET A 94 2.52 -10.79 -5.32
C MET A 94 1.17 -10.10 -5.17
N PHE A 95 0.78 -9.68 -3.96
CA PHE A 95 -0.48 -9.00 -3.72
C PHE A 95 -0.54 -7.62 -4.36
N SER A 96 0.52 -6.82 -4.22
CA SER A 96 0.62 -5.51 -4.87
C SER A 96 0.49 -5.63 -6.39
N GLY A 97 1.19 -6.61 -6.97
CA GLY A 97 1.12 -6.85 -8.39
C GLY A 97 -0.28 -7.32 -8.82
N TYR A 98 -0.88 -8.26 -8.10
CA TYR A 98 -2.22 -8.76 -8.38
C TYR A 98 -3.26 -7.63 -8.34
N GLU A 99 -3.21 -6.79 -7.31
CA GLU A 99 -4.09 -5.63 -7.18
C GLU A 99 -3.87 -4.63 -8.33
N ASN A 100 -2.62 -4.35 -8.67
CA ASN A 100 -2.29 -3.36 -9.69
C ASN A 100 -2.63 -3.81 -11.13
N PHE A 101 -2.40 -5.08 -11.46
CA PHE A 101 -2.48 -5.57 -12.84
C PHE A 101 -3.66 -6.49 -13.10
N VAL A 102 -4.07 -7.34 -12.16
CA VAL A 102 -5.18 -8.27 -12.35
C VAL A 102 -6.49 -7.63 -11.90
N SER A 103 -6.51 -7.05 -10.69
CA SER A 103 -7.71 -6.44 -10.11
C SER A 103 -8.17 -5.21 -10.89
N ARG A 104 -7.26 -4.31 -11.27
CA ARG A 104 -7.63 -3.07 -12.02
C ARG A 104 -8.01 -3.30 -13.49
N LEU A 105 -7.59 -4.41 -14.10
CA LEU A 105 -7.98 -4.76 -15.47
C LEU A 105 -9.36 -5.46 -15.57
N ASP A 106 -9.93 -5.91 -14.45
CA ASP A 106 -11.24 -6.60 -14.40
C ASP A 106 -12.41 -5.68 -13.97
N ILE A 107 -12.13 -4.40 -13.65
CA ILE A 107 -13.13 -3.41 -13.20
C ILE A 107 -13.91 -2.78 -14.36
N ARG A 108 -14.27 -3.57 -15.38
CA ARG A 108 -15.20 -3.13 -16.43
C ARG A 108 -16.58 -3.77 -16.35
N GLN A 109 -16.92 -4.55 -15.32
CA GLN A 109 -18.21 -5.24 -15.32
C GLN A 109 -18.95 -5.57 -14.01
N HIS A 110 -18.55 -5.12 -12.80
CA HIS A 110 -19.39 -5.33 -11.61
C HIS A 110 -19.46 -4.12 -10.66
N GLU A 111 -20.71 -3.84 -10.23
CA GLU A 111 -21.21 -2.63 -9.56
C GLU A 111 -21.06 -2.67 -8.03
N ASP A 112 -20.53 -3.75 -7.45
CA ASP A 112 -20.41 -3.96 -6.01
C ASP A 112 -18.94 -4.08 -5.55
N TYR A 113 -18.20 -2.97 -5.67
CA TYR A 113 -16.84 -2.87 -5.12
C TYR A 113 -16.86 -2.08 -3.80
N PRO A 114 -16.55 -2.70 -2.65
CA PRO A 114 -16.62 -2.00 -1.37
C PRO A 114 -15.47 -1.00 -1.19
N ALA A 115 -15.77 0.19 -0.65
CA ALA A 115 -14.90 1.37 -0.66
C ALA A 115 -13.54 1.24 0.09
N TRP A 116 -13.36 0.19 0.89
CA TRP A 116 -12.16 -0.01 1.72
C TRP A 116 -10.95 -0.62 0.97
N ILE A 117 -11.14 -1.12 -0.26
CA ILE A 117 -10.05 -1.65 -1.11
C ILE A 117 -9.40 -0.55 -1.99
N GLY A 118 -9.90 0.68 -1.97
CA GLY A 118 -9.51 1.72 -2.93
C GLY A 118 -8.24 2.54 -2.64
N HIS A 119 -7.60 2.42 -1.46
CA HIS A 119 -6.65 3.43 -0.98
C HIS A 119 -5.28 2.92 -0.53
N ILE A 120 -4.83 1.77 -1.01
CA ILE A 120 -3.40 1.44 -0.90
C ILE A 120 -2.70 2.17 -2.04
N THR A 121 -2.10 3.32 -1.73
CA THR A 121 -1.39 4.11 -2.75
C THR A 121 -0.07 3.42 -3.09
N PHE A 122 0.41 3.61 -4.33
CA PHE A 122 1.72 3.06 -4.72
C PHE A 122 2.88 3.55 -3.84
N GLY A 123 2.72 4.67 -3.12
CA GLY A 123 3.69 5.17 -2.15
C GLY A 123 3.83 4.22 -0.95
N ASP A 124 2.69 3.83 -0.37
CA ASP A 124 2.62 2.93 0.79
C ASP A 124 3.32 1.58 0.53
N ILE A 125 3.17 1.06 -0.68
CA ILE A 125 3.79 -0.21 -1.08
C ILE A 125 5.30 -0.05 -1.23
N LYS A 126 5.77 1.05 -1.83
CA LYS A 126 7.20 1.32 -2.04
C LYS A 126 7.96 1.48 -0.74
N ILE A 127 7.40 2.23 0.22
CA ILE A 127 8.01 2.41 1.54
C ILE A 127 8.09 1.07 2.29
N LYS A 128 7.02 0.27 2.28
CA LYS A 128 7.01 -1.06 2.91
C LYS A 128 8.06 -2.00 2.31
N LEU A 129 8.21 -1.98 0.98
CA LEU A 129 9.21 -2.78 0.28
C LEU A 129 10.64 -2.35 0.66
N MET A 130 10.91 -1.04 0.68
CA MET A 130 12.22 -0.51 1.07
C MET A 130 12.56 -0.80 2.53
N ALA A 131 11.59 -0.64 3.43
CA ALA A 131 11.75 -0.98 4.84
C ALA A 131 12.11 -2.46 5.01
N SER A 132 11.44 -3.37 4.27
CA SER A 132 11.74 -4.80 4.29
C SER A 132 13.15 -5.11 3.80
N ILE A 133 13.61 -4.48 2.71
CA ILE A 133 14.96 -4.71 2.16
C ILE A 133 16.04 -4.18 3.12
N VAL A 134 15.84 -3.00 3.70
CA VAL A 134 16.78 -2.43 4.68
C VAL A 134 16.87 -3.33 5.91
N ALA A 135 15.74 -3.82 6.44
CA ALA A 135 15.72 -4.75 7.57
C ALA A 135 16.44 -6.08 7.24
N MET A 136 16.17 -6.66 6.06
CA MET A 136 16.85 -7.86 5.57
C MET A 136 18.37 -7.68 5.51
N SER A 137 18.84 -6.53 5.01
CA SER A 137 20.28 -6.23 4.96
C SER A 137 20.92 -6.07 6.35
N ALA A 138 20.19 -5.54 7.34
CA ALA A 138 20.69 -5.40 8.71
C ALA A 138 20.94 -6.77 9.37
N ILE A 139 20.04 -7.73 9.13
CA ILE A 139 20.16 -9.11 9.63
C ILE A 139 21.41 -9.79 9.07
N HIS A 140 21.71 -9.55 7.78
CA HIS A 140 22.93 -10.07 7.16
C HIS A 140 24.21 -9.50 7.77
N VAL A 141 24.27 -8.19 8.02
CA VAL A 141 25.42 -7.57 8.72
C VAL A 141 25.58 -8.15 10.12
N LEU A 142 24.47 -8.39 10.83
CA LEU A 142 24.51 -9.00 12.15
C LEU A 142 25.06 -10.43 12.10
N ALA A 143 24.68 -11.21 11.07
CA ALA A 143 25.21 -12.57 10.86
C ALA A 143 26.72 -12.57 10.56
N ASP A 144 27.21 -11.59 9.80
CA ASP A 144 28.64 -11.42 9.51
C ASP A 144 29.41 -10.98 10.75
N PHE A 145 28.82 -10.12 11.58
CA PHE A 145 29.43 -9.65 12.83
C PHE A 145 29.58 -10.76 13.86
N ILE A 146 28.61 -11.68 13.96
CA ILE A 146 28.71 -12.81 14.89
C ILE A 146 29.85 -13.76 14.52
N ARG A 147 30.16 -13.86 13.22
CA ARG A 147 31.29 -14.64 12.71
C ARG A 147 32.51 -13.76 12.41
N VAL A 148 32.73 -12.70 13.19
CA VAL A 148 33.81 -11.74 12.94
C VAL A 148 35.19 -12.39 12.92
N ASP A 149 35.41 -13.45 13.70
CA ASP A 149 36.69 -14.16 13.74
C ASP A 149 36.93 -15.05 12.50
N GLU A 150 35.87 -15.46 11.81
CA GLU A 150 35.92 -16.27 10.58
C GLU A 150 35.79 -15.41 9.31
N THR A 151 35.22 -14.22 9.44
CA THR A 151 34.91 -13.32 8.34
C THR A 151 36.08 -12.36 8.13
N SER A 152 36.58 -12.29 6.89
CA SER A 152 37.66 -11.35 6.59
C SER A 152 37.23 -9.90 6.84
N THR A 153 38.13 -9.08 7.39
CA THR A 153 37.88 -7.65 7.68
C THR A 153 37.30 -6.92 6.47
N ARG A 154 37.83 -7.21 5.28
CA ARG A 154 37.34 -6.63 4.03
C ARG A 154 35.88 -6.99 3.75
N SER A 155 35.46 -8.23 4.01
CA SER A 155 34.07 -8.65 3.80
C SER A 155 33.14 -7.95 4.78
N LEU A 156 33.55 -7.82 6.04
CA LEU A 156 32.80 -7.09 7.06
C LEU A 156 32.66 -5.60 6.72
N GLU A 157 33.74 -4.95 6.28
CA GLU A 157 33.73 -3.55 5.81
C GLU A 157 32.74 -3.35 4.65
N TRP A 158 32.75 -4.24 3.66
CA TRP A 158 31.80 -4.17 2.54
C TRP A 158 30.36 -4.47 2.97
N SER A 159 30.15 -5.42 3.88
CA SER A 159 28.83 -5.76 4.41
C SER A 159 28.20 -4.55 5.11
N VAL A 160 28.95 -3.89 6.00
CA VAL A 160 28.54 -2.64 6.65
C VAL A 160 28.34 -1.52 5.62
N GLY A 161 29.24 -1.38 4.63
CA GLY A 161 29.14 -0.36 3.59
C GLY A 161 27.89 -0.52 2.71
N ILE A 162 27.55 -1.75 2.32
CA ILE A 162 26.34 -2.06 1.55
C ILE A 162 25.09 -1.77 2.38
N HIS A 163 25.08 -2.16 3.65
CA HIS A 163 23.95 -1.86 4.53
C HIS A 163 23.74 -0.37 4.70
N LEU A 164 24.81 0.40 4.91
CA LEU A 164 24.73 1.86 4.99
C LEU A 164 24.17 2.47 3.69
N CYS A 165 24.53 1.93 2.52
CA CYS A 165 23.97 2.34 1.24
C CYS A 165 22.46 2.08 1.15
N PHE A 166 21.97 0.93 1.63
CA PHE A 166 20.54 0.64 1.69
C PHE A 166 19.81 1.55 2.68
N VAL A 167 20.36 1.80 3.87
CA VAL A 167 19.79 2.71 4.86
C VAL A 167 19.65 4.12 4.30
N VAL A 168 20.71 4.64 3.67
CA VAL A 168 20.68 5.96 3.02
C VAL A 168 19.65 5.99 1.90
N SER A 169 19.59 4.97 1.05
CA SER A 169 18.61 4.88 -0.04
C SER A 169 17.16 4.86 0.49
N GLY A 170 16.90 4.10 1.55
CA GLY A 170 15.59 4.04 2.21
C GLY A 170 15.21 5.38 2.85
N LEU A 171 16.18 6.06 3.49
CA LEU A 171 15.96 7.38 4.08
C LEU A 171 15.63 8.43 3.02
N LEU A 172 16.36 8.44 1.89
CA LEU A 172 16.09 9.36 0.78
C LEU A 172 14.69 9.15 0.21
N LEU A 173 14.24 7.90 0.07
CA LEU A 173 12.88 7.60 -0.37
C LEU A 173 11.82 8.04 0.63
N ALA A 174 12.05 7.83 1.93
CA ALA A 174 11.14 8.31 2.97
C ALA A 174 11.05 9.85 3.00
N ILE A 175 12.16 10.55 2.77
CA ILE A 175 12.19 12.02 2.66
C ILE A 175 11.43 12.48 1.43
N MET A 176 11.66 11.86 0.27
CA MET A 176 10.95 12.17 -0.97
C MET A 176 9.44 12.05 -0.79
N ASP A 177 8.98 10.95 -0.19
CA ASP A 177 7.56 10.69 0.03
C ASP A 177 6.95 11.74 0.99
N ARG A 178 7.61 12.04 2.10
CA ARG A 178 7.19 13.10 3.04
C ARG A 178 7.07 14.48 2.38
N ILE A 179 7.99 14.82 1.48
CA ILE A 179 7.94 16.11 0.75
C ILE A 179 6.73 16.13 -0.20
N MET A 180 6.43 15.00 -0.85
CA MET A 180 5.27 14.89 -1.74
C MET A 180 3.95 14.99 -0.97
N GLU A 181 3.84 14.37 0.20
CA GLU A 181 2.66 14.48 1.07
C GLU A 181 2.45 15.90 1.62
N GLY A 182 3.54 16.57 2.02
CA GLY A 182 3.49 17.95 2.54
C GLY A 182 3.04 19.01 1.53
N SER A 183 3.02 18.68 0.23
CA SER A 183 2.55 19.58 -0.83
C SER A 183 1.04 19.52 -1.10
N MET A 184 0.31 18.57 -0.47
CA MET A 184 -1.14 18.35 -0.63
C MET A 184 -2.01 18.97 0.49
N THR A 185 -1.45 19.76 1.39
CA THR A 185 -2.22 20.63 2.30
C THR A 185 -2.13 22.08 1.83
N GLY A 186 -2.88 22.41 0.78
CA GLY A 186 -3.25 23.79 0.49
C GLY A 186 -4.09 24.35 1.64
N PRO A 187 -3.98 25.66 1.96
CA PRO A 187 -4.74 26.27 3.05
C PRO A 187 -6.21 25.96 2.85
N LYS A 188 -6.81 25.33 3.87
CA LYS A 188 -8.25 25.10 3.95
C LYS A 188 -8.89 26.46 3.73
N ALA A 189 -9.53 26.63 2.57
CA ALA A 189 -10.31 27.82 2.25
C ALA A 189 -11.46 27.87 3.25
N GLU A 190 -11.21 28.53 4.38
CA GLU A 190 -12.21 29.19 5.16
C GLU A 190 -12.78 30.27 4.27
N ASN A 191 -13.87 29.96 3.57
CA ASN A 191 -14.71 31.01 3.01
C ASN A 191 -16.18 30.62 3.16
N ALA A 192 -16.83 31.45 3.97
CA ALA A 192 -18.09 32.05 3.65
C ALA A 192 -19.28 31.11 3.46
N GLU A 193 -19.97 30.82 4.55
CA GLU A 193 -21.44 30.83 4.54
C GLU A 193 -21.99 30.99 5.96
N ASN A 194 -22.16 32.23 6.41
CA ASN A 194 -23.33 32.62 7.20
C ASN A 194 -23.37 34.14 7.41
N GLY A 195 -24.26 34.79 6.67
CA GLY A 195 -24.58 36.19 6.88
C GLY A 195 -25.24 36.83 5.68
N ASP A 196 -26.21 36.17 5.04
CA ASP A 196 -27.48 36.81 4.69
C ASP A 196 -28.44 35.82 4.02
N GLU A 197 -29.67 35.81 4.54
CA GLU A 197 -30.91 35.40 3.88
C GLU A 197 -31.02 34.00 3.23
N ILE A 198 -31.35 32.99 4.03
CA ILE A 198 -32.37 32.00 3.62
C ILE A 198 -33.33 31.76 4.79
N LYS A 199 -34.55 32.29 4.64
CA LYS A 199 -35.72 31.98 5.45
C LYS A 199 -36.07 30.49 5.30
N GLY A 200 -36.33 29.83 6.43
CA GLY A 200 -37.15 28.62 6.47
C GLY A 200 -36.39 27.30 6.50
N ALA A 201 -35.92 26.91 7.69
CA ALA A 201 -35.82 25.49 8.04
C ALA A 201 -35.87 25.33 9.57
N HIS A 202 -36.75 24.44 10.00
CA HIS A 202 -37.06 24.12 11.39
C HIS A 202 -35.80 23.85 12.22
N ARG A 203 -35.55 24.72 13.21
CA ARG A 203 -34.55 24.51 14.26
C ARG A 203 -35.13 23.55 15.30
N TYR A 204 -34.65 22.31 15.31
CA TYR A 204 -34.83 21.42 16.45
C TYR A 204 -34.12 22.04 17.67
N LYS A 205 -34.87 22.31 18.73
CA LYS A 205 -34.41 22.95 19.97
C LYS A 205 -34.23 21.82 21.00
N PRO A 206 -33.00 21.51 21.48
CA PRO A 206 -32.87 20.55 22.56
C PRO A 206 -33.48 21.16 23.83
N LYS A 207 -34.38 20.41 24.48
CA LYS A 207 -34.94 20.77 25.78
C LYS A 207 -33.80 20.94 26.79
N GLY A 208 -33.77 22.09 27.47
CA GLY A 208 -32.81 22.30 28.53
C GLY A 208 -33.23 21.54 29.78
N VAL A 209 -32.27 21.04 30.55
CA VAL A 209 -32.49 20.32 31.82
C VAL A 209 -33.40 21.08 32.79
N ASN A 210 -33.45 22.42 32.69
CA ASN A 210 -34.35 23.25 33.51
C ASN A 210 -35.84 23.14 33.12
N ASP A 211 -36.16 22.69 31.90
CA ASP A 211 -37.53 22.47 31.45
C ASP A 211 -38.10 21.14 31.98
N GLU A 212 -37.24 20.15 32.26
CA GLU A 212 -37.65 18.89 32.91
C GLU A 212 -37.88 19.08 34.41
N ILE A 213 -37.07 19.90 35.08
CA ILE A 213 -37.24 20.21 36.50
C ILE A 213 -38.57 20.95 36.76
N LYS A 214 -38.95 21.89 35.87
CA LYS A 214 -40.25 22.57 35.97
C LYS A 214 -41.45 21.65 35.71
N ALA A 215 -41.30 20.66 34.84
CA ALA A 215 -42.35 19.69 34.58
C ALA A 215 -42.60 18.76 35.79
N GLN A 216 -41.54 18.40 36.52
CA GLN A 216 -41.65 17.59 37.75
C GLN A 216 -42.24 18.39 38.94
N GLU A 217 -41.97 19.69 39.05
CA GLU A 217 -42.61 20.55 40.06
C GLU A 217 -44.11 20.75 39.78
N GLU A 218 -44.52 20.92 38.52
CA GLU A 218 -45.95 21.05 38.17
C GLU A 218 -46.73 19.73 38.32
N GLU A 219 -46.08 18.58 38.17
CA GLU A 219 -46.70 17.26 38.37
C GLU A 219 -46.87 16.95 39.87
N SER A 220 -45.86 17.28 40.69
CA SER A 220 -45.93 17.13 42.15
C SER A 220 -46.99 18.05 42.79
N ALA A 221 -47.17 19.27 42.25
CA ALA A 221 -48.20 20.21 42.73
C ALA A 221 -49.64 19.81 42.33
N LYS A 222 -49.82 18.93 41.35
CA LYS A 222 -51.14 18.42 40.95
C LYS A 222 -51.61 17.23 41.77
N GLU A 223 -50.69 16.43 42.31
CA GLU A 223 -51.04 15.31 43.20
C GLU A 223 -51.47 15.79 44.59
N GLU A 224 -50.90 16.90 45.09
CA GLU A 224 -51.24 17.46 46.41
C GLU A 224 -52.61 18.16 46.47
N HIS A 225 -53.26 18.39 45.33
CA HIS A 225 -54.60 19.01 45.24
C HIS A 225 -55.71 18.02 44.83
N SER A 226 -55.40 16.72 44.80
CA SER A 226 -56.33 15.65 44.45
C SER A 226 -56.60 14.66 45.61
N GLU A 227 -56.21 15.01 46.85
CA GLU A 227 -56.72 14.39 48.09
C GLU A 227 -57.65 15.33 48.86
#